data_AF-A0A955B4U9-F1
#
_entry.id   AF-A0A955B4U9-F1
#
_cell.length_a   1.000
_cell.length_b   1.000
_cell.length_c   1.000
_cell.angle_alpha   90.00
_cell.angle_beta   90.00
_cell.angle_gamma   90.00
#
_symmetry.space_group_name_H-M   'P 1'
#
loop_
_entity.id
_entity.type
_entity.pdbx_description
1 polymer ?
#
loop_
_entity_poly.entity_id
_entity_poly.type
_entity_poly.pdbx_seq_one_letter_code
_entity_poly.pdbx_strand_id
1 'polypeptide(L)'
;MEFELRRARDMVNQVIPELRANIQTIAREEIEVERLQAEVSRAEEDLLNRRSSVAALKGQFEVQQVSYTVNGRDMSREQLTERLSSQFEQYKRAKSIVTSKKQLLTTRKKSLQAAQLMLEKTRSKKAALEQQIEELVAQHRLIKAQQAVSGVAVDDTQLAQAEKLMSELATRLETARRVLEHEAEYLSSDGEIPVYVDVQDEHDLLAEIDEHLGQEDGTQVTEQVSTNDEI
;
A
#
# COMPACT_ATOMS: atom_id res chain seq x y z
N MET A 1 -27.08 32.08 16.52
CA MET A 1 -26.46 32.23 15.18
C MET A 1 -24.99 32.71 15.08
N GLU A 2 -24.60 33.97 15.30
CA GLU A 2 -23.18 34.39 15.05
C GLU A 2 -22.14 33.62 15.87
N PHE A 3 -22.51 33.22 17.08
CA PHE A 3 -21.70 32.34 17.92
C PHE A 3 -21.57 30.95 17.30
N GLU A 4 -22.65 30.40 16.76
CA GLU A 4 -22.65 29.10 16.11
C GLU A 4 -21.82 29.11 14.83
N LEU A 5 -21.92 30.14 13.99
CA LEU A 5 -21.10 30.31 12.77
C LEU A 5 -19.60 30.31 13.09
N ARG A 6 -19.20 31.02 14.15
CA ARG A 6 -17.82 31.00 14.64
C ARG A 6 -17.43 29.60 15.12
N ARG A 7 -18.28 28.97 15.92
CA ARG A 7 -18.05 27.60 16.42
C ARG A 7 -17.87 26.60 15.29
N ALA A 8 -18.71 26.59 14.26
CA ALA A 8 -18.56 25.64 13.14
C ALA A 8 -17.28 25.91 12.35
N ARG A 9 -16.88 27.18 12.18
CA ARG A 9 -15.62 27.52 11.54
C ARG A 9 -14.42 27.03 12.34
N ASP A 10 -14.46 27.19 13.66
CA ASP A 10 -13.43 26.70 14.56
C ASP A 10 -13.34 25.17 14.53
N MET A 11 -14.48 24.49 14.53
CA MET A 11 -14.53 23.03 14.37
C MET A 11 -13.90 22.60 13.04
N VAL A 12 -14.27 23.20 11.91
CA VAL A 12 -13.68 22.89 10.59
C VAL A 12 -12.15 23.09 10.60
N ASN A 13 -11.66 24.12 11.29
CA ASN A 13 -10.23 24.36 11.44
C ASN A 13 -9.52 23.32 12.31
N GLN A 14 -10.22 22.68 13.26
CA GLN A 14 -9.66 21.61 14.10
C GLN A 14 -9.32 20.34 13.30
N VAL A 15 -9.84 20.18 12.08
CA VAL A 15 -9.47 19.07 11.18
C VAL A 15 -8.11 19.30 10.48
N ILE A 16 -7.61 20.55 10.44
CA ILE A 16 -6.34 20.87 9.77
C ILE A 16 -5.14 20.14 10.38
N PRO A 17 -4.94 20.11 11.71
CA PRO A 17 -3.88 19.33 12.34
C PRO A 17 -3.91 17.84 11.97
N GLU A 18 -5.08 17.21 11.96
CA GLU A 18 -5.26 15.79 11.60
C GLU A 18 -4.92 15.53 10.13
N LEU A 19 -5.37 16.41 9.23
CA LEU A 19 -4.99 16.36 7.81
C LEU A 19 -3.47 16.46 7.64
N ARG A 20 -2.79 17.33 8.40
CA ARG A 20 -1.33 17.46 8.37
C ARG A 20 -0.64 16.20 8.88
N ALA A 21 -1.15 15.60 9.96
CA ALA A 21 -0.63 14.34 10.49
C ALA A 21 -0.75 13.21 9.44
N ASN A 22 -1.92 13.08 8.79
CA ASN A 22 -2.14 12.08 7.75
C ASN A 22 -1.22 12.29 6.54
N ILE A 23 -1.00 13.54 6.10
CA ILE A 23 -0.04 13.86 5.04
C ILE A 23 1.38 13.40 5.42
N GLN A 24 1.81 13.64 6.67
CA GLN A 24 3.12 13.19 7.12
C GLN A 24 3.23 11.66 7.15
N THR A 25 2.19 10.96 7.58
CA THR A 25 2.15 9.49 7.56
C THR A 25 2.22 8.95 6.13
N ILE A 26 1.44 9.50 5.20
CA ILE A 26 1.47 9.15 3.77
C ILE A 26 2.86 9.36 3.20
N ALA A 27 3.49 10.52 3.45
CA ALA A 27 4.83 10.82 2.94
C ALA A 27 5.90 9.84 3.46
N ARG A 28 5.81 9.41 4.72
CA ARG A 28 6.70 8.38 5.26
C ARG A 28 6.46 7.03 4.60
N GLU A 29 5.20 6.64 4.42
CA GLU A 29 4.84 5.37 3.79
C GLU A 29 5.26 5.33 2.31
N GLU A 30 5.17 6.43 1.58
CA GLU A 30 5.68 6.55 0.20
C GLU A 30 7.18 6.22 0.12
N ILE A 31 7.98 6.77 1.04
CA ILE A 31 9.42 6.50 1.12
C ILE A 31 9.68 5.03 1.47
N GLU A 32 8.95 4.45 2.43
CA GLU A 32 9.11 3.04 2.80
C GLU A 32 8.71 2.09 1.67
N VAL A 33 7.64 2.40 0.92
CA VAL A 33 7.24 1.65 -0.27
C VAL A 33 8.32 1.73 -1.35
N GLU A 34 8.89 2.90 -1.61
CA GLU A 34 9.98 3.08 -2.56
C GLU A 34 11.22 2.27 -2.16
N ARG A 35 11.62 2.35 -0.87
CA ARG A 35 12.73 1.58 -0.32
C ARG A 35 12.50 0.08 -0.45
N LEU A 36 11.33 -0.41 -0.06
CA LEU A 36 10.98 -1.82 -0.14
C LEU A 36 10.91 -2.30 -1.59
N GLN A 37 10.43 -1.47 -2.51
CA GLN A 37 10.44 -1.78 -3.94
C GLN A 37 11.88 -1.94 -4.46
N ALA A 38 12.80 -1.03 -4.11
CA ALA A 38 14.21 -1.16 -4.47
C ALA A 38 14.89 -2.38 -3.83
N GLU A 39 14.48 -2.78 -2.62
CA GLU A 39 14.93 -4.02 -1.99
C GLU A 39 14.39 -5.28 -2.67
N VAL A 40 13.12 -5.28 -3.08
CA VAL A 40 12.52 -6.39 -3.86
C VAL A 40 13.26 -6.55 -5.17
N SER A 41 13.48 -5.48 -5.93
CA SER A 41 14.18 -5.55 -7.21
C SER A 41 15.60 -6.11 -7.09
N ARG A 42 16.37 -5.68 -6.08
CA ARG A 42 17.69 -6.24 -5.80
C ARG A 42 17.63 -7.71 -5.42
N ALA A 43 16.67 -8.09 -4.58
CA ALA A 43 16.50 -9.48 -4.17
C ALA A 43 16.06 -10.39 -5.34
N GLU A 44 15.28 -9.87 -6.29
CA GLU A 44 14.92 -10.57 -7.53
C GLU A 44 16.12 -10.77 -8.45
N GLU A 45 16.98 -9.77 -8.60
CA GLU A 45 18.23 -9.89 -9.37
C GLU A 45 19.16 -10.94 -8.76
N ASP A 46 19.35 -10.90 -7.44
CA ASP A 46 20.11 -11.92 -6.70
C ASP A 46 19.50 -13.31 -6.86
N LEU A 47 18.17 -13.41 -6.85
CA LEU A 47 17.45 -14.67 -7.06
C LEU A 47 17.68 -15.23 -8.48
N LEU A 48 17.65 -14.37 -9.49
CA LEU A 48 17.94 -14.75 -10.87
C LEU A 48 19.37 -15.28 -11.02
N ASN A 49 20.35 -14.59 -10.44
CA ASN A 49 21.76 -15.03 -10.44
C ASN A 49 21.93 -16.40 -9.76
N ARG A 50 21.22 -16.63 -8.65
CA ARG A 50 21.18 -17.94 -7.97
C ARG A 50 20.51 -19.01 -8.85
N ARG A 51 19.39 -18.69 -9.51
CA ARG A 51 18.70 -19.59 -10.45
C ARG A 51 19.65 -20.03 -11.58
N SER A 52 20.32 -19.07 -12.22
CA SER A 52 21.29 -19.35 -13.29
C SER A 52 22.46 -20.20 -12.81
N SER A 53 22.96 -19.96 -11.60
CA SER A 53 24.04 -20.75 -11.01
C SER A 53 23.62 -22.21 -10.77
N VAL A 54 22.42 -22.42 -10.22
CA VAL A 54 21.84 -23.76 -10.02
C VAL A 54 21.62 -24.46 -11.36
N ALA A 55 21.07 -23.78 -12.36
CA ALA A 55 20.84 -24.34 -13.69
C ALA A 55 22.16 -24.73 -14.39
N ALA A 56 23.21 -23.89 -14.26
CA ALA A 56 24.53 -24.20 -14.81
C ALA A 56 25.17 -25.42 -14.14
N LEU A 57 25.06 -25.55 -12.81
CA LEU A 57 25.53 -26.74 -12.08
C LEU A 57 24.74 -27.98 -12.47
N LYS A 58 23.41 -27.87 -12.60
CA LYS A 58 22.55 -28.97 -13.07
C LYS A 58 22.97 -29.43 -14.47
N GLY A 59 23.19 -28.51 -15.41
CA GLY A 59 23.60 -28.84 -16.78
C GLY A 59 24.91 -29.64 -16.86
N GLN A 60 25.80 -29.52 -15.87
CA GLN A 60 27.01 -30.35 -15.80
C GLN A 60 26.69 -31.82 -15.54
N PHE A 61 25.56 -32.16 -14.91
CA PHE A 61 25.15 -33.54 -14.68
C PHE A 61 24.59 -34.26 -15.92
N GLU A 62 24.24 -33.52 -16.98
CA GLU A 62 23.71 -34.12 -18.22
C GLU A 62 24.77 -34.95 -18.96
N VAL A 63 26.05 -34.68 -18.73
CA VAL A 63 27.17 -35.44 -19.30
C VAL A 63 27.86 -36.24 -18.20
N GLN A 64 27.90 -37.57 -18.36
CA GLN A 64 28.61 -38.44 -17.42
C GLN A 64 30.12 -38.30 -17.61
N GLN A 65 30.81 -37.73 -16.62
CA GLN A 65 32.25 -37.48 -16.66
C GLN A 65 32.94 -38.03 -15.41
N VAL A 66 34.22 -38.40 -15.54
CA VAL A 66 35.05 -38.94 -14.44
C VAL A 66 35.40 -37.86 -13.42
N SER A 67 35.50 -36.60 -13.87
CA SER A 67 35.70 -35.41 -13.04
C SER A 67 35.00 -34.21 -13.67
N TYR A 68 34.48 -33.32 -12.84
CA TYR A 68 33.80 -32.10 -13.28
C TYR A 68 34.63 -30.87 -12.91
N THR A 69 34.77 -29.90 -13.82
CA THR A 69 35.52 -28.67 -13.52
C THR A 69 34.57 -27.53 -13.19
N VAL A 70 34.67 -26.99 -11.96
CA VAL A 70 33.91 -25.81 -11.52
C VAL A 70 34.88 -24.74 -11.04
N ASN A 71 34.85 -23.55 -11.64
CA ASN A 71 35.76 -22.43 -11.34
C ASN A 71 37.26 -22.84 -11.38
N GLY A 72 37.63 -23.71 -12.33
CA GLY A 72 39.01 -24.16 -12.53
C GLY A 72 39.51 -25.19 -11.51
N ARG A 73 38.63 -25.81 -10.71
CA ARG A 73 38.97 -26.94 -9.84
C ARG A 73 38.22 -28.19 -10.28
N ASP A 74 38.93 -29.32 -10.29
CA ASP A 74 38.33 -30.62 -10.51
C ASP A 74 37.59 -31.06 -9.25
N MET A 75 36.35 -31.51 -9.44
CA MET A 75 35.45 -31.97 -8.39
C MET A 75 34.96 -33.37 -8.75
N SER A 76 34.80 -34.23 -7.74
CA SER A 76 34.10 -35.50 -7.92
C SER A 76 32.60 -35.27 -8.11
N ARG A 77 31.90 -36.28 -8.63
CA ARG A 77 30.45 -36.23 -8.80
C ARG A 77 29.72 -35.99 -7.47
N GLU A 78 30.15 -36.66 -6.40
CA GLU A 78 29.62 -36.49 -5.04
C GLU A 78 29.80 -35.05 -4.52
N GLN A 79 30.98 -34.45 -4.74
CA GLN A 79 31.26 -33.06 -4.35
C GLN A 79 30.43 -32.06 -5.16
N LEU A 80 30.15 -32.36 -6.43
CA LEU A 80 29.28 -31.55 -7.27
C LEU A 80 27.82 -31.63 -6.80
N THR A 81 27.36 -32.83 -6.41
CA THR A 81 26.02 -33.06 -5.85
C THR A 81 25.82 -32.27 -4.57
N GLU A 82 26.75 -32.37 -3.61
CA GLU A 82 26.68 -31.63 -2.35
C GLU A 82 26.61 -30.11 -2.58
N ARG A 83 27.41 -29.62 -3.54
CA ARG A 83 27.40 -28.21 -3.92
C ARG A 83 26.09 -27.79 -4.57
N LEU A 84 25.53 -28.61 -5.49
CA LEU A 84 24.24 -28.35 -6.12
C LEU A 84 23.13 -28.29 -5.07
N SER A 85 23.08 -29.24 -4.13
CA SER A 85 22.15 -29.24 -3.01
C SER A 85 22.24 -27.96 -2.19
N SER A 86 23.44 -27.58 -1.75
CA SER A 86 23.64 -26.34 -1.00
C SER A 86 23.18 -25.09 -1.75
N GLN A 87 23.47 -24.99 -3.05
CA GLN A 87 23.05 -23.85 -3.86
C GLN A 87 21.54 -23.82 -4.10
N PHE A 88 20.92 -24.97 -4.31
CA PHE A 88 19.48 -25.06 -4.49
C PHE A 88 18.73 -24.70 -3.20
N GLU A 89 19.18 -25.16 -2.03
CA GLU A 89 18.61 -24.75 -0.74
C GLU A 89 18.73 -23.24 -0.48
N GLN A 90 19.85 -22.64 -0.90
CA GLN A 90 20.00 -21.19 -0.85
C GLN A 90 19.07 -20.46 -1.83
N TYR A 91 18.86 -21.01 -3.03
CA TYR A 91 17.90 -20.48 -4.00
C TYR A 91 16.46 -20.56 -3.46
N LYS A 92 16.03 -21.71 -2.92
CA LYS A 92 14.69 -21.89 -2.33
C LYS A 92 14.42 -20.89 -1.21
N ARG A 93 15.39 -20.70 -0.30
CA ARG A 93 15.30 -19.69 0.76
C ARG A 93 15.21 -18.26 0.22
N ALA A 94 16.04 -17.91 -0.76
CA ALA A 94 15.97 -16.59 -1.40
C ALA A 94 14.62 -16.36 -2.09
N LYS A 95 14.07 -17.38 -2.76
CA LYS A 95 12.75 -17.33 -3.43
C LYS A 95 11.63 -17.07 -2.42
N SER A 96 11.65 -17.75 -1.28
CA SER A 96 10.70 -17.52 -0.18
C SER A 96 10.78 -16.07 0.33
N ILE A 97 12.00 -15.56 0.57
CA ILE A 97 12.21 -14.17 1.02
C ILE A 97 11.67 -13.17 -0.01
N VAL A 98 11.99 -13.33 -1.29
CA VAL A 98 11.47 -12.46 -2.37
C VAL A 98 9.94 -12.48 -2.39
N THR A 99 9.34 -13.65 -2.27
CA THR A 99 7.88 -13.82 -2.25
C THR A 99 7.25 -13.08 -1.08
N SER A 100 7.78 -13.24 0.13
CA SER A 100 7.30 -12.52 1.32
C SER A 100 7.48 -11.00 1.18
N LYS A 101 8.61 -10.54 0.65
CA LYS A 101 8.83 -9.10 0.40
C LYS A 101 7.85 -8.52 -0.63
N LYS A 102 7.52 -9.26 -1.70
CA LYS A 102 6.51 -8.86 -2.69
C LYS A 102 5.11 -8.77 -2.09
N GLN A 103 4.74 -9.73 -1.23
CA GLN A 103 3.47 -9.71 -0.52
C GLN A 103 3.39 -8.48 0.40
N LEU A 104 4.44 -8.23 1.18
CA LEU A 104 4.54 -7.04 2.04
C LEU A 104 4.44 -5.75 1.22
N LEU A 105 5.15 -5.66 0.09
CA LEU A 105 5.10 -4.49 -0.80
C LEU A 105 3.69 -4.26 -1.34
N THR A 106 2.99 -5.33 -1.72
CA THR A 106 1.60 -5.25 -2.21
C THR A 106 0.66 -4.73 -1.13
N THR A 107 0.78 -5.26 0.09
CA THR A 107 -0.02 -4.80 1.24
C THR A 107 0.24 -3.33 1.56
N ARG A 108 1.52 -2.91 1.61
CA ARG A 108 1.90 -1.52 1.85
C ARG A 108 1.39 -0.57 0.77
N LYS A 109 1.49 -0.95 -0.52
CA LYS A 109 0.92 -0.15 -1.62
C LYS A 109 -0.60 0.03 -1.51
N LYS A 110 -1.33 -1.03 -1.14
CA LYS A 110 -2.79 -0.95 -0.92
C LYS A 110 -3.12 -0.05 0.27
N SER A 111 -2.38 -0.16 1.36
CA SER A 111 -2.51 0.67 2.56
C SER A 111 -2.28 2.15 2.23
N LEU A 112 -1.18 2.46 1.53
CA LEU A 112 -0.86 3.80 1.05
C LEU A 112 -1.97 4.39 0.16
N GLN A 113 -2.48 3.62 -0.80
CA GLN A 113 -3.56 4.06 -1.68
C GLN A 113 -4.84 4.35 -0.88
N ALA A 114 -5.18 3.51 0.09
CA ALA A 114 -6.34 3.74 0.97
C ALA A 114 -6.18 5.03 1.79
N ALA A 115 -4.99 5.27 2.35
CA ALA A 115 -4.67 6.49 3.10
C ALA A 115 -4.78 7.75 2.22
N GLN A 116 -4.26 7.70 0.99
CA GLN A 116 -4.37 8.80 0.02
C GLN A 116 -5.84 9.10 -0.34
N LEU A 117 -6.67 8.07 -0.57
CA LEU A 117 -8.10 8.23 -0.84
C LEU A 117 -8.85 8.85 0.34
N MET A 118 -8.55 8.43 1.58
CA MET A 118 -9.17 8.98 2.78
C MET A 118 -8.78 10.44 3.02
N LEU A 119 -7.51 10.79 2.76
CA LEU A 119 -7.04 12.17 2.80
C LEU A 119 -7.83 13.05 1.82
N GLU A 120 -7.98 12.61 0.58
CA GLU A 120 -8.68 13.37 -0.46
C GLU A 120 -10.17 13.52 -0.16
N LYS A 121 -10.82 12.44 0.29
CA LYS A 121 -12.21 12.46 0.76
C LYS A 121 -12.40 13.46 1.90
N THR A 122 -11.45 13.53 2.83
CA THR A 122 -11.51 14.46 3.97
C THR A 122 -11.32 15.90 3.53
N ARG A 123 -10.34 16.17 2.65
CA ARG A 123 -10.14 17.50 2.07
C ARG A 123 -11.40 18.01 1.35
N SER A 124 -12.01 17.15 0.53
CA SER A 124 -13.25 17.46 -0.17
C SER A 124 -14.41 17.75 0.79
N LYS A 125 -14.58 16.93 1.84
CA LYS A 125 -15.59 17.19 2.88
C LYS A 125 -15.34 18.50 3.62
N LYS A 126 -14.09 18.79 3.99
CA LYS A 126 -13.71 20.05 4.64
C LYS A 126 -14.10 21.24 3.76
N ALA A 127 -13.72 21.23 2.48
CA ALA A 127 -14.03 22.31 1.54
C ALA A 127 -15.54 22.52 1.36
N ALA A 128 -16.32 21.43 1.26
CA ALA A 128 -17.78 21.51 1.18
C ALA A 128 -18.40 22.14 2.44
N LEU A 129 -17.87 21.82 3.62
CA LEU A 129 -18.32 22.41 4.88
C LEU A 129 -17.96 23.89 4.99
N GLU A 130 -16.76 24.29 4.53
CA GLU A 130 -16.36 25.70 4.46
C GLU A 130 -17.31 26.51 3.57
N GLN A 131 -17.66 25.98 2.40
CA GLN A 131 -18.60 26.62 1.48
C GLN A 131 -20.00 26.77 2.10
N GLN A 132 -20.51 25.74 2.78
CA GLN A 132 -21.81 25.79 3.46
C GLN A 132 -21.83 26.82 4.59
N ILE A 133 -20.75 26.93 5.37
CA ILE A 133 -20.63 27.96 6.40
C ILE A 133 -20.63 29.36 5.76
N GLU A 134 -19.90 29.56 4.66
CA GLU A 134 -19.89 30.85 3.95
C GLU A 134 -21.28 31.22 3.40
N GLU A 135 -22.01 30.26 2.86
CA GLU A 135 -23.39 30.45 2.41
C GLU A 135 -24.30 30.89 3.56
N LEU A 136 -24.25 30.20 4.71
CA LEU A 136 -25.03 30.55 5.90
C LEU A 136 -24.66 31.92 6.47
N VAL A 137 -23.38 32.30 6.42
CA VAL A 137 -22.92 33.65 6.79
C VAL A 137 -23.57 34.70 5.89
N ALA A 138 -23.61 34.46 4.58
CA ALA A 138 -24.22 35.38 3.61
C ALA A 138 -25.74 35.53 3.84
N GLN A 139 -26.45 34.40 4.00
CA GLN A 139 -27.90 34.39 4.29
C GLN A 139 -28.22 35.17 5.58
N HIS A 140 -27.46 34.95 6.65
CA HIS A 140 -27.65 35.66 7.92
C HIS A 140 -27.41 37.17 7.81
N ARG A 141 -26.40 37.60 7.04
CA ARG A 141 -26.17 39.04 6.78
C ARG A 141 -27.34 39.68 6.05
N LEU A 142 -27.92 38.98 5.07
CA LEU A 142 -29.07 39.44 4.32
C LEU A 142 -30.32 39.58 5.21
N ILE A 143 -30.60 38.57 6.05
CA ILE A 143 -31.71 38.60 7.01
C ILE A 143 -31.55 39.78 7.98
N LYS A 144 -30.34 39.99 8.54
CA LYS A 144 -30.06 41.14 9.42
C LYS A 144 -30.28 42.48 8.72
N ALA A 145 -29.86 42.62 7.47
CA ALA A 145 -30.05 43.85 6.70
C ALA A 145 -31.55 44.13 6.47
N GLN A 146 -32.34 43.09 6.16
CA GLN A 146 -33.79 43.21 5.99
C GLN A 146 -34.51 43.59 7.30
N GLN A 147 -34.13 42.99 8.43
CA GLN A 147 -34.66 43.35 9.76
C GLN A 147 -34.41 44.83 10.10
N ALA A 148 -33.21 45.34 9.80
CA ALA A 148 -32.85 46.74 10.06
C ALA A 148 -33.68 47.75 9.23
N VAL A 149 -34.17 47.33 8.05
CA VAL A 149 -34.98 48.18 7.16
C VAL A 149 -36.47 48.07 7.46
N SER A 150 -36.98 46.89 7.78
CA SER A 150 -38.43 46.65 7.90
C SER A 150 -39.01 47.02 9.26
N GLY A 151 -38.20 47.03 10.34
CA GLY A 151 -38.69 47.24 11.71
C GLY A 151 -39.65 46.14 12.22
N VAL A 152 -39.88 45.08 11.42
CA VAL A 152 -40.76 43.96 11.73
C VAL A 152 -39.93 42.78 12.24
N ALA A 153 -40.39 42.13 13.31
CA ALA A 153 -39.79 40.90 13.83
C ALA A 153 -39.81 39.83 12.73
N VAL A 154 -38.63 39.47 12.22
CA VAL A 154 -38.50 38.43 11.20
C VAL A 154 -38.66 37.06 11.84
N ASP A 155 -39.29 36.16 11.09
CA ASP A 155 -39.67 34.80 11.43
C ASP A 155 -38.49 33.96 11.98
N ASP A 156 -38.55 33.57 13.26
CA ASP A 156 -37.54 32.75 13.96
C ASP A 156 -37.34 31.35 13.33
N THR A 157 -38.23 30.95 12.43
CA THR A 157 -38.25 29.64 11.78
C THR A 157 -37.07 29.42 10.83
N GLN A 158 -36.65 30.42 10.05
CA GLN A 158 -35.47 30.29 9.17
C GLN A 158 -34.17 30.27 9.97
N LEU A 159 -34.13 30.99 11.09
CA LEU A 159 -32.98 31.00 11.99
C LEU A 159 -32.81 29.63 12.65
N ALA A 160 -33.89 29.05 13.17
CA ALA A 160 -33.89 27.72 13.75
C ALA A 160 -33.47 26.63 12.74
N GLN A 161 -33.85 26.77 11.46
CA GLN A 161 -33.40 25.86 10.40
C GLN A 161 -31.88 25.98 10.16
N ALA A 162 -31.32 27.18 10.16
CA ALA A 162 -29.88 27.40 10.01
C ALA A 162 -29.08 26.82 11.21
N GLU A 163 -29.55 27.01 12.44
CA GLU A 163 -28.92 26.45 13.66
C GLU A 163 -28.98 24.91 13.66
N LYS A 164 -30.09 24.33 13.22
CA LYS A 164 -30.20 22.88 13.02
C LYS A 164 -29.20 22.37 11.99
N LEU A 165 -29.11 23.03 10.83
CA LEU A 165 -28.19 22.63 9.76
C LEU A 165 -26.74 22.71 10.23
N MET A 166 -26.39 23.76 10.96
CA MET A 166 -25.08 23.94 11.61
C MET A 166 -24.74 22.82 12.60
N SER A 167 -25.69 22.42 13.44
CA SER A 167 -25.52 21.29 14.38
C SER A 167 -25.29 19.97 13.64
N GLU A 168 -26.00 19.76 12.53
CA GLU A 168 -25.79 18.60 11.65
C GLU A 168 -24.39 18.64 10.99
N LEU A 169 -23.92 19.81 10.53
CA LEU A 169 -22.57 19.98 9.98
C LEU A 169 -21.48 19.72 11.02
N ALA A 170 -21.64 20.23 12.23
CA ALA A 170 -20.76 19.99 13.37
C ALA A 170 -20.65 18.50 13.70
N THR A 171 -21.79 17.78 13.70
CA THR A 171 -21.84 16.33 13.96
C THR A 171 -21.15 15.53 12.84
N ARG A 172 -21.37 15.91 11.58
CA ARG A 172 -20.71 15.26 10.42
C ARG A 172 -19.20 15.44 10.46
N LEU A 173 -18.73 16.61 10.88
CA LEU A 173 -17.32 16.89 11.04
C LEU A 173 -16.68 16.06 12.17
N GLU A 174 -17.32 16.02 13.35
CA GLU A 174 -16.82 15.22 14.47
C GLU A 174 -16.76 13.73 14.13
N THR A 175 -17.74 13.23 13.39
CA THR A 175 -17.71 11.85 12.89
C THR A 175 -16.56 11.64 11.92
N ALA A 176 -16.31 12.58 11.00
CA ALA A 176 -15.20 12.49 10.05
C ALA A 176 -13.85 12.46 10.77
N ARG A 177 -13.67 13.32 11.77
CA ARG A 177 -12.51 13.36 12.66
C ARG A 177 -12.28 12.03 13.37
N ARG A 178 -13.30 11.48 14.04
CA ARG A 178 -13.19 10.16 14.70
C ARG A 178 -12.83 9.03 13.75
N VAL A 179 -13.40 9.03 12.54
CA VAL A 179 -13.06 8.02 11.53
C VAL A 179 -11.58 8.09 11.18
N LEU A 180 -11.01 9.30 11.02
CA LEU A 180 -9.59 9.48 10.73
C LEU A 180 -8.68 9.05 11.88
N GLU A 181 -9.07 9.36 13.13
CA GLU A 181 -8.34 8.90 14.32
C GLU A 181 -8.26 7.37 14.37
N HIS A 182 -9.39 6.69 14.15
CA HIS A 182 -9.44 5.22 14.16
C HIS A 182 -8.74 4.57 12.95
N GLU A 183 -8.85 5.14 11.76
CA GLU A 183 -8.16 4.62 10.58
C GLU A 183 -6.64 4.76 10.70
N ALA A 184 -6.14 5.83 11.33
CA ALA A 184 -4.71 6.00 11.59
C ALA A 184 -4.15 4.94 12.57
N GLU A 185 -4.94 4.55 13.57
CA GLU A 185 -4.57 3.50 14.52
C GLU A 185 -4.49 2.12 13.85
N TYR A 186 -5.44 1.81 12.96
CA TYR A 186 -5.49 0.53 12.24
C TYR A 186 -4.32 0.34 11.25
N LEU A 187 -3.88 1.41 10.57
CA LEU A 187 -2.77 1.32 9.61
C LEU A 187 -1.40 1.08 10.27
N SER A 188 -1.31 1.21 11.60
CA SER A 188 -0.03 1.13 12.34
C SER A 188 0.30 -0.26 12.91
N SER A 189 -0.61 -1.25 12.84
CA SER A 189 -0.48 -2.51 13.60
C SER A 189 0.02 -3.76 12.84
N ASP A 190 0.15 -3.74 11.51
CA ASP A 190 0.46 -4.95 10.72
C ASP A 190 1.97 -5.11 10.44
N GLY A 191 2.66 -5.95 11.22
CA GLY A 191 4.04 -6.32 10.88
C GLY A 191 4.69 -7.39 11.74
N GLU A 192 4.35 -8.67 11.56
CA GLU A 192 5.21 -9.81 11.98
C GLU A 192 4.82 -11.12 11.25
N ILE A 193 5.75 -11.75 10.52
CA ILE A 193 5.62 -13.14 10.03
C ILE A 193 6.99 -13.85 10.12
N PRO A 194 7.10 -15.00 10.83
CA PRO A 194 8.31 -15.82 10.84
C PRO A 194 8.24 -17.02 9.86
N VAL A 195 9.39 -17.42 9.30
CA VAL A 195 9.52 -18.57 8.36
C VAL A 195 10.55 -19.57 8.90
N TYR A 196 10.22 -20.87 8.85
CA TYR A 196 11.09 -22.01 9.18
C TYR A 196 11.38 -22.85 7.92
N VAL A 197 12.51 -23.58 7.90
CA VAL A 197 12.91 -24.50 6.80
C VAL A 197 13.50 -25.79 7.37
N ASP A 198 13.20 -26.93 6.73
CA ASP A 198 13.75 -28.27 6.97
C ASP A 198 14.31 -28.88 5.64
N VAL A 199 15.23 -29.85 5.70
CA VAL A 199 16.13 -30.30 4.58
C VAL A 199 15.78 -31.72 4.05
N GLN A 200 15.95 -31.99 2.73
CA GLN A 200 15.53 -33.22 1.98
C GLN A 200 16.66 -33.87 1.10
N ASP A 201 16.42 -35.08 0.55
CA ASP A 201 17.31 -36.05 -0.18
C ASP A 201 17.54 -35.75 -1.70
N GLU A 202 18.60 -36.28 -2.34
CA GLU A 202 19.15 -35.91 -3.69
C GLU A 202 18.23 -36.22 -4.89
N HIS A 203 17.64 -37.41 -4.97
CA HIS A 203 16.75 -37.75 -6.11
C HIS A 203 15.48 -36.89 -6.08
N ASP A 204 14.97 -36.63 -4.87
CA ASP A 204 13.85 -35.74 -4.63
C ASP A 204 14.23 -34.29 -4.92
N LEU A 205 15.48 -33.90 -4.63
CA LEU A 205 16.04 -32.58 -4.95
C LEU A 205 16.04 -32.30 -6.46
N LEU A 206 16.48 -33.23 -7.31
CA LEU A 206 16.54 -33.03 -8.75
C LEU A 206 15.14 -32.93 -9.38
N ALA A 207 14.20 -33.74 -8.91
CA ALA A 207 12.80 -33.65 -9.33
C ALA A 207 12.15 -32.33 -8.86
N GLU A 208 12.40 -31.92 -7.61
CA GLU A 208 11.93 -30.65 -7.04
C GLU A 208 12.51 -29.44 -7.79
N ILE A 209 13.80 -29.47 -8.17
CA ILE A 209 14.44 -28.46 -9.02
C ILE A 209 13.70 -28.33 -10.35
N ASP A 210 13.39 -29.45 -11.00
CA ASP A 210 12.79 -29.45 -12.34
C ASP A 210 11.35 -28.97 -12.33
N GLU A 211 10.59 -29.33 -11.31
CA GLU A 211 9.27 -28.76 -11.08
C GLU A 211 9.35 -27.25 -10.82
N HIS A 212 10.26 -26.81 -9.94
CA HIS A 212 10.36 -25.40 -9.56
C HIS A 212 10.90 -24.49 -10.66
N LEU A 213 11.80 -25.00 -11.51
CA LEU A 213 12.34 -24.25 -12.64
C LEU A 213 11.40 -24.30 -13.86
N GLY A 214 10.66 -25.41 -14.06
CA GLY A 214 9.70 -25.56 -15.15
C GLY A 214 8.39 -24.78 -14.97
N GLN A 215 7.90 -24.60 -13.74
CA GLN A 215 6.70 -23.79 -13.47
C GLN A 215 6.85 -22.30 -13.82
N GLU A 216 8.07 -21.77 -13.86
CA GLU A 216 8.32 -20.35 -14.18
C GLU A 216 8.33 -20.04 -15.68
N ASP A 217 8.56 -21.03 -16.54
CA ASP A 217 8.54 -20.83 -18.00
C ASP A 217 7.11 -20.78 -18.56
N GLY A 218 6.11 -21.24 -17.79
CA GLY A 218 4.69 -21.20 -18.17
C GLY A 218 3.92 -19.93 -17.82
N THR A 219 4.51 -19.01 -17.03
CA THR A 219 3.77 -17.82 -16.50
C THR A 219 4.04 -16.53 -17.29
N GLN A 220 4.95 -16.53 -18.27
CA GLN A 220 5.29 -15.31 -19.05
C GLN A 220 4.58 -15.17 -20.42
N VAL A 221 3.57 -15.99 -20.76
CA VAL A 221 2.95 -15.96 -22.12
C VAL A 221 1.51 -15.42 -22.17
N THR A 222 0.91 -14.93 -21.09
CA THR A 222 -0.51 -14.47 -21.12
C THR A 222 -0.74 -13.02 -20.73
N GLU A 223 0.21 -12.11 -20.99
CA GLU A 223 -0.09 -10.68 -20.88
C GLU A 223 0.56 -9.82 -21.97
N GLN A 224 0.54 -10.28 -23.22
CA GLN A 224 0.57 -9.38 -24.39
C GLN A 224 -0.29 -9.98 -25.51
N VAL A 225 -1.34 -9.25 -25.89
CA VAL A 225 -2.03 -9.16 -27.19
C VAL A 225 -3.52 -8.89 -26.93
N SER A 226 -3.83 -7.63 -26.69
CA SER A 226 -5.05 -7.01 -27.23
C SER A 226 -4.83 -5.50 -27.29
N THR A 227 -4.03 -5.11 -28.27
CA THR A 227 -4.08 -3.78 -28.85
C THR A 227 -3.89 -3.97 -30.36
N ASN A 228 -4.75 -3.30 -31.12
CA ASN A 228 -4.94 -3.33 -32.58
C ASN A 228 -5.66 -4.57 -33.13
N ASP A 229 -6.60 -4.48 -34.06
CA ASP A 229 -7.33 -3.39 -34.74
C ASP A 229 -8.36 -4.16 -35.59
N GLU A 230 -9.61 -3.70 -35.71
CA GLU A 230 -10.41 -3.99 -36.91
C GLU A 230 -11.63 -3.05 -37.01
N ILE A 231 -11.51 -2.12 -37.98
CA ILE A 231 -12.54 -1.46 -38.82
C ILE A 231 -13.40 -0.35 -38.20
#